data_AF-A0A1G2L2D4-F1
#
_entry.id   AF-A0A1G2L2D4-F1
#
_cell.length_a   1.000
_cell.length_b   1.000
_cell.length_c   1.000
_cell.angle_alpha   90.00
_cell.angle_beta   90.00
_cell.angle_gamma   90.00
#
_symmetry.space_group_name_H-M   'P 1'
#
loop_
_entity.id
_entity.type
_entity.pdbx_description
1 polymer ?
#
loop_
_entity_poly.entity_id
_entity_poly.type
_entity_poly.pdbx_seq_one_letter_code
_entity_poly.pdbx_strand_id
1 'polypeptide(L)'
;MSFEILTRLRFPSQTAEKIAILVRWHLFNYKLQRDVEEEIRRELNEEKHPRDPEDIELKGENYTTDASIRRLIRNVGPEHMDDLVKVRICDRIGSGVPKAIPYRLRHFQFRVEKILREGEAIKVTMLNINGNDLQSALGLSQSPRIGHILASLLEEVIDDPSKNDIALLEKRARELNELSDGELIAIRKRSREKVELIEGAREKEIKKKYWVR
;
A
#
# COMPACT_ATOMS: atom_id res chain seq x y z
N MET A 1 11.24 -12.78 27.75
CA MET A 1 11.42 -11.63 28.66
C MET A 1 10.14 -10.81 28.87
N SER A 2 9.69 -9.91 27.98
CA SER A 2 8.51 -9.05 28.26
C SER A 2 7.21 -9.82 28.49
N PHE A 3 6.95 -10.86 27.69
CA PHE A 3 5.78 -11.73 27.87
C PHE A 3 5.75 -12.39 29.25
N GLU A 4 6.84 -13.04 29.65
CA GLU A 4 6.97 -13.71 30.95
C GLU A 4 6.77 -12.74 32.13
N ILE A 5 7.30 -11.51 32.02
CA ILE A 5 7.13 -10.48 33.04
C ILE A 5 5.65 -10.11 33.18
N LEU A 6 4.96 -9.86 32.06
CA LEU A 6 3.53 -9.49 32.06
C LEU A 6 2.65 -10.63 32.56
N THR A 7 2.98 -11.88 32.22
CA THR A 7 2.29 -13.07 32.74
C THR A 7 2.47 -13.21 34.25
N ARG A 8 3.67 -12.95 34.79
CA ARG A 8 3.92 -12.94 36.24
C ARG A 8 3.15 -11.83 36.95
N LEU A 9 2.97 -10.69 36.30
CA LEU A 9 2.12 -9.59 36.77
C LEU A 9 0.61 -9.84 36.55
N ARG A 10 0.23 -11.02 36.07
CA ARG A 10 -1.15 -11.47 35.84
C ARG A 10 -1.95 -10.63 34.83
N PHE A 11 -1.28 -10.06 33.82
CA PHE A 11 -1.97 -9.48 32.67
C PHE A 11 -2.64 -10.57 31.80
N PRO A 12 -3.76 -10.26 31.11
CA PRO A 12 -4.35 -11.17 30.14
C PRO A 12 -3.35 -11.57 29.06
N SER A 13 -3.37 -12.84 28.63
CA SER A 13 -2.42 -13.38 27.65
C SER A 13 -2.40 -12.58 26.34
N GLN A 14 -3.57 -12.20 25.82
CA GLN A 14 -3.69 -11.37 24.61
C GLN A 14 -2.97 -10.02 24.76
N THR A 15 -3.08 -9.38 25.92
CA THR A 15 -2.38 -8.12 26.23
C THR A 15 -0.88 -8.34 26.32
N ALA A 16 -0.45 -9.41 27.00
CA ALA A 16 0.96 -9.75 27.14
C ALA A 16 1.63 -10.07 25.79
N GLU A 17 0.94 -10.81 24.91
CA GLU A 17 1.38 -11.14 23.56
C GLU A 17 1.54 -9.87 22.72
N LYS A 18 0.50 -9.03 22.66
CA LYS A 18 0.54 -7.77 21.93
C LYS A 18 1.71 -6.90 22.39
N ILE A 19 1.86 -6.66 23.70
CA ILE A 19 2.94 -5.82 24.23
C ILE A 19 4.31 -6.44 23.91
N ALA A 20 4.46 -7.76 24.04
CA ALA A 20 5.72 -8.43 23.71
C ALA A 20 6.09 -8.27 22.23
N ILE A 21 5.11 -8.33 21.32
CA ILE A 21 5.31 -8.07 19.89
C ILE A 21 5.73 -6.62 19.67
N LEU A 22 5.01 -5.65 20.24
CA LEU A 22 5.31 -4.23 20.08
C LEU A 22 6.73 -3.90 20.59
N VAL A 23 7.08 -4.37 21.80
CA VAL A 23 8.42 -4.16 22.37
C VAL A 23 9.50 -4.85 21.53
N ARG A 24 9.24 -6.04 20.97
CA ARG A 24 10.22 -6.73 20.10
C ARG A 24 10.51 -5.94 18.83
N TRP A 25 9.50 -5.29 18.26
CA TRP A 25 9.59 -4.69 16.92
C TRP A 25 9.66 -3.15 16.90
N HIS A 26 9.56 -2.46 18.04
CA HIS A 26 9.49 -0.98 18.08
C HIS A 26 10.72 -0.27 17.52
N LEU A 27 11.91 -0.89 17.54
CA LEU A 27 13.14 -0.39 16.91
C LEU A 27 13.22 -0.76 15.42
N PHE A 28 12.10 -0.66 14.70
CA PHE A 28 12.05 -0.96 13.27
C PHE A 28 12.82 0.10 12.47
N ASN A 29 13.38 -0.33 11.33
CA ASN A 29 14.11 0.56 10.43
C ASN A 29 13.16 1.16 9.37
N TYR A 30 13.21 2.48 9.22
CA TYR A 30 12.42 3.26 8.25
C TYR A 30 13.28 4.30 7.51
N LYS A 31 14.54 3.95 7.19
CA LYS A 31 15.45 4.78 6.40
C LYS A 31 14.89 5.04 5.00
N LEU A 32 15.04 6.28 4.53
CA LEU A 32 14.74 6.69 3.15
C LEU A 32 15.99 6.54 2.28
N GLN A 33 15.77 6.48 0.97
CA GLN A 33 16.86 6.65 0.02
C GLN A 33 17.42 8.07 0.15
N ARG A 34 18.74 8.20 0.08
CA ARG A 34 19.43 9.44 0.45
C ARG A 34 19.07 10.62 -0.45
N ASP A 35 19.01 10.39 -1.76
CA ASP A 35 18.60 11.36 -2.79
C ASP A 35 17.18 11.85 -2.55
N VAL A 36 16.23 10.93 -2.35
CA VAL A 36 14.83 11.24 -2.04
C VAL A 36 14.74 12.09 -0.77
N GLU A 37 15.48 11.71 0.26
CA GLU A 37 15.50 12.43 1.52
C GLU A 37 16.09 13.85 1.42
N GLU A 38 17.18 14.02 0.66
CA GLU A 38 17.78 15.32 0.41
C GLU A 38 16.84 16.25 -0.37
N GLU A 39 16.10 15.71 -1.34
CA GLU A 39 15.06 16.43 -2.08
C GLU A 39 13.93 16.91 -1.15
N ILE A 40 13.37 16.00 -0.35
CA ILE A 40 12.31 16.31 0.62
C ILE A 40 12.74 17.40 1.60
N ARG A 41 13.96 17.33 2.14
CA ARG A 41 14.47 18.34 3.08
C ARG A 41 14.54 19.72 2.44
N ARG A 42 14.99 19.80 1.18
CA ARG A 42 15.01 21.06 0.42
C ARG A 42 13.60 21.60 0.23
N GLU A 43 12.66 20.74 -0.16
CA GLU A 43 11.27 21.14 -0.38
C GLU A 43 10.56 21.61 0.89
N LEU A 44 10.88 21.02 2.04
CA LEU A 44 10.30 21.35 3.34
C LEU A 44 11.07 22.47 4.07
N ASN A 45 12.19 22.94 3.50
CA ASN A 45 13.13 23.86 4.14
C ASN A 45 13.55 23.36 5.54
N GLU A 46 13.81 22.06 5.66
CA GLU A 46 14.20 21.39 6.90
C GLU A 46 15.70 21.12 6.94
N GLU A 47 16.40 21.68 7.92
CA GLU A 47 17.81 21.41 8.18
C GLU A 47 18.02 20.12 8.99
N LYS A 48 19.21 19.51 8.85
CA LYS A 48 19.61 18.37 9.70
C LYS A 48 19.86 18.87 11.13
N HIS A 49 19.34 18.18 12.12
CA HIS A 49 19.60 18.48 13.52
C HIS A 49 20.72 17.58 14.07
N PRO A 50 21.81 18.15 14.62
CA PRO A 50 23.00 17.38 15.04
C PRO A 50 22.74 16.43 16.22
N ARG A 51 21.62 16.59 16.94
CA ARG A 51 21.18 15.71 18.03
C ARG A 51 20.10 14.69 17.62
N ASP A 52 19.62 14.70 16.38
CA ASP A 52 18.68 13.66 15.95
C ASP A 52 19.48 12.43 15.50
N PRO A 53 19.31 11.26 16.16
CA PRO A 53 19.98 10.03 15.74
C PRO A 53 19.74 9.68 14.28
N GLU A 54 18.59 10.08 13.72
CA GLU A 54 18.26 9.86 12.32
C GLU A 54 19.07 10.75 11.35
N ASP A 55 19.59 11.88 11.82
CA ASP A 55 20.41 12.82 11.04
C ASP A 55 21.91 12.50 11.08
N ILE A 56 22.36 11.85 12.16
CA ILE A 56 23.78 11.56 12.42
C ILE A 56 24.29 10.39 11.55
N GLU A 57 23.42 9.44 11.19
CA GLU A 57 23.81 8.18 10.57
C GLU A 57 23.49 8.13 9.05
N LEU A 58 24.41 8.61 8.22
CA LEU A 58 24.36 8.47 6.75
C LEU A 58 25.54 7.65 6.20
N LYS A 59 25.96 6.61 6.93
CA LYS A 59 26.95 5.64 6.43
C LYS A 59 26.25 4.30 6.21
N GLY A 60 25.60 4.16 5.06
CA GLY A 60 25.04 2.89 4.60
C GLY A 60 24.05 3.10 3.45
N GLU A 61 24.18 2.29 2.40
CA GLU A 61 23.31 2.32 1.22
C GLU A 61 21.94 1.64 1.46
N ASN A 62 21.72 1.07 2.65
CA ASN A 62 20.52 0.29 2.95
C ASN A 62 19.37 1.19 3.41
N TYR A 63 18.35 1.32 2.55
CA TYR A 63 17.07 1.96 2.83
C TYR A 63 15.96 0.93 3.07
N THR A 64 14.84 1.38 3.64
CA THR A 64 13.69 0.52 3.89
C THR A 64 12.92 0.28 2.59
N THR A 65 12.84 -0.97 2.14
CA THR A 65 12.07 -1.39 0.96
C THR A 65 10.65 -1.82 1.35
N ASP A 66 9.73 -1.85 0.38
CA ASP A 66 8.36 -2.35 0.64
C ASP A 66 8.37 -3.83 1.07
N ALA A 67 9.34 -4.62 0.60
CA ALA A 67 9.52 -6.00 1.04
C ALA A 67 9.84 -6.08 2.55
N SER A 68 10.70 -5.18 3.05
CA SER A 68 11.00 -5.08 4.47
C SER A 68 9.79 -4.64 5.28
N ILE A 69 8.98 -3.69 4.77
CA ILE A 69 7.74 -3.25 5.42
C ILE A 69 6.72 -4.40 5.44
N ARG A 70 6.52 -5.12 4.34
CA ARG A 70 5.65 -6.30 4.27
C ARG A 70 6.07 -7.38 5.28
N ARG A 71 7.38 -7.61 5.44
CA ARG A 71 7.89 -8.53 6.46
C ARG A 71 7.57 -8.05 7.88
N LEU A 72 7.72 -6.76 8.15
CA LEU A 72 7.39 -6.17 9.45
C LEU A 72 5.89 -6.32 9.75
N ILE A 73 5.01 -5.94 8.81
CA ILE A 73 3.55 -6.09 8.94
C ILE A 73 3.19 -7.54 9.25
N ARG A 74 3.78 -8.52 8.54
CA ARG A 74 3.52 -9.95 8.79
C ARG A 74 3.92 -10.40 10.20
N ASN A 75 5.01 -9.87 10.73
CA ASN A 75 5.54 -10.26 12.04
C ASN A 75 4.82 -9.57 13.21
N VAL A 76 4.26 -8.39 12.97
CA VAL A 76 3.61 -7.55 13.99
C VAL A 76 2.09 -7.74 13.98
N GLY A 77 1.50 -8.00 12.81
CA GLY A 77 0.07 -7.98 12.59
C GLY A 77 -0.38 -6.60 12.07
N PRO A 78 -1.19 -6.52 10.99
CA PRO A 78 -1.70 -5.25 10.46
C PRO A 78 -2.46 -4.42 11.50
N GLU A 79 -3.19 -5.08 12.40
CA GLU A 79 -3.97 -4.49 13.49
C GLU A 79 -3.12 -3.85 14.60
N HIS A 80 -1.81 -4.10 14.62
CA HIS A 80 -0.89 -3.59 15.63
C HIS A 80 0.09 -2.54 15.11
N MET A 81 0.05 -2.23 13.81
CA MET A 81 0.98 -1.28 13.18
C MET A 81 0.84 0.14 13.74
N ASP A 82 -0.38 0.61 13.99
CA ASP A 82 -0.61 1.93 14.58
C ASP A 82 -0.01 2.03 15.99
N ASP A 83 -0.18 0.98 16.80
CA ASP A 83 0.38 0.95 18.14
C ASP A 83 1.91 0.81 18.11
N LEU A 84 2.46 0.08 17.14
CA LEU A 84 3.92 0.00 16.93
C LEU A 84 4.51 1.38 16.66
N VAL A 85 3.86 2.18 15.81
CA VAL A 85 4.28 3.55 15.52
C VAL A 85 4.17 4.43 16.76
N LYS A 86 3.10 4.32 17.55
CA LYS A 86 2.96 5.06 18.82
C LYS A 86 4.08 4.75 19.79
N VAL A 87 4.45 3.47 19.96
CA VAL A 87 5.57 3.08 20.83
C VAL A 87 6.87 3.74 20.36
N ARG A 88 7.12 3.80 19.05
CA ARG A 88 8.29 4.49 18.51
C ARG A 88 8.26 6.01 18.75
N ILE A 89 7.09 6.64 18.67
CA ILE A 89 6.91 8.06 19.00
C ILE A 89 7.21 8.29 20.49
N CYS A 90 6.71 7.44 21.38
CA CYS A 90 6.99 7.52 22.82
C CYS A 90 8.49 7.38 23.13
N ASP A 91 9.18 6.44 22.48
CA ASP A 91 10.63 6.24 22.60
C ASP A 91 11.42 7.49 22.17
N ARG A 92 11.01 8.10 21.05
CA ARG A 92 11.59 9.37 20.56
C ARG A 92 11.36 10.52 21.55
N ILE A 93 10.14 10.68 22.07
CA ILE A 93 9.82 11.69 23.09
C ILE A 93 10.66 11.48 24.35
N GLY A 94 10.73 10.25 24.86
CA GLY A 94 11.49 9.91 26.06
C GLY A 94 13.00 10.12 25.90
N SER A 95 13.51 9.99 24.67
CA SER A 95 14.92 10.23 24.34
C SER A 95 15.27 11.72 24.18
N GLY A 96 14.30 12.63 24.27
CA GLY A 96 14.54 14.07 24.15
C GLY A 96 14.98 14.52 22.75
N VAL A 97 14.62 13.75 21.71
CA VAL A 97 14.94 14.14 20.32
C VAL A 97 14.13 15.37 19.90
N PRO A 98 14.66 16.24 19.02
CA PRO A 98 14.02 17.50 18.65
C PRO A 98 12.63 17.34 18.01
N LYS A 99 12.44 16.27 17.23
CA LYS A 99 11.19 15.96 16.51
C LYS A 99 10.69 14.58 16.91
N ALA A 100 9.59 14.52 17.66
CA ALA A 100 8.95 13.26 18.02
C ALA A 100 8.46 12.46 16.79
N ILE A 101 7.98 13.18 15.76
CA ILE A 101 7.44 12.59 14.53
C ILE A 101 8.21 13.18 13.32
N PRO A 102 9.39 12.63 12.98
CA PRO A 102 10.17 13.10 11.83
C PRO A 102 9.50 12.73 10.50
N TYR A 103 9.92 13.37 9.41
CA TYR A 103 9.39 13.06 8.08
C TYR A 103 9.54 11.57 7.73
N ARG A 104 10.68 10.94 8.04
CA ARG A 104 10.90 9.51 7.75
C ARG A 104 9.83 8.62 8.38
N LEU A 105 9.43 8.91 9.62
CA LEU A 105 8.39 8.16 10.32
C LEU A 105 7.01 8.37 9.64
N ARG A 106 6.70 9.60 9.25
CA ARG A 106 5.47 9.92 8.49
C ARG A 106 5.44 9.19 7.13
N HIS A 107 6.55 9.19 6.41
CA HIS A 107 6.68 8.49 5.14
C HIS A 107 6.56 6.96 5.31
N PHE A 108 7.09 6.42 6.39
CA PHE A 108 6.87 5.02 6.74
C PHE A 108 5.40 4.72 7.00
N GLN A 109 4.69 5.55 7.77
CA GLN A 109 3.25 5.39 8.00
C GLN A 109 2.47 5.41 6.68
N PHE A 110 2.79 6.35 5.78
CA PHE A 110 2.26 6.40 4.42
C PHE A 110 2.46 5.08 3.67
N ARG A 111 3.69 4.54 3.66
CA ARG A 111 3.98 3.28 2.96
C ARG A 111 3.29 2.08 3.59
N VAL A 112 3.20 2.03 4.92
CA VAL A 112 2.44 0.98 5.63
C VAL A 112 0.98 1.02 5.20
N GLU A 113 0.32 2.18 5.26
CA GLU A 113 -1.08 2.29 4.86
C GLU A 113 -1.28 1.98 3.36
N LYS A 114 -0.38 2.46 2.49
CA LYS A 114 -0.39 2.13 1.07
C LYS A 114 -0.32 0.62 0.83
N ILE A 115 0.59 -0.08 1.51
CA ILE A 115 0.74 -1.54 1.40
C ILE A 115 -0.50 -2.26 1.93
N LEU A 116 -1.04 -1.85 3.08
CA LEU A 116 -2.24 -2.46 3.65
C LEU A 116 -3.46 -2.32 2.74
N ARG A 117 -3.54 -1.22 1.98
CA ARG A 117 -4.60 -0.95 1.01
C ARG A 117 -4.35 -1.52 -0.39
N GLU A 118 -3.23 -2.18 -0.67
CA GLU A 118 -2.96 -2.81 -1.98
C GLU A 118 -4.03 -3.84 -2.39
N GLY A 119 -4.77 -4.40 -1.42
CA GLY A 119 -5.92 -5.29 -1.67
C GLY A 119 -7.15 -4.56 -2.21
N GLU A 120 -7.31 -3.27 -1.90
CA GLU A 120 -8.41 -2.41 -2.37
C GLU A 120 -8.15 -1.81 -3.75
N ALA A 121 -6.93 -1.98 -4.27
CA ALA A 121 -6.51 -1.44 -5.56
C ALA A 121 -7.31 -2.05 -6.71
N ILE A 122 -7.75 -1.21 -7.63
CA ILE A 122 -8.59 -1.63 -8.76
C ILE A 122 -7.82 -2.61 -9.66
N LYS A 123 -8.35 -3.82 -9.80
CA LYS A 123 -7.73 -4.91 -10.56
C LYS A 123 -8.76 -5.66 -11.38
N VAL A 124 -8.31 -6.23 -12.49
CA VAL A 124 -9.13 -7.10 -13.35
C VAL A 124 -9.70 -8.30 -12.57
N THR A 125 -9.01 -8.76 -11.53
CA THR A 125 -9.45 -9.85 -10.65
C THR A 125 -10.71 -9.51 -9.82
N MET A 126 -11.18 -8.26 -9.85
CA MET A 126 -12.45 -7.87 -9.22
C MET A 126 -13.66 -8.25 -10.07
N LEU A 127 -13.48 -8.54 -11.36
CA LEU A 127 -14.55 -9.02 -12.22
C LEU A 127 -14.98 -10.43 -11.80
N ASN A 128 -16.28 -10.70 -11.87
CA ASN A 128 -16.86 -12.03 -11.62
C ASN A 128 -16.60 -13.03 -12.76
N ILE A 129 -15.97 -12.57 -13.85
CA ILE A 129 -15.46 -13.42 -14.92
C ILE A 129 -13.96 -13.27 -15.07
N ASN A 130 -13.30 -14.33 -15.53
CA ASN A 130 -11.88 -14.36 -15.82
C ASN A 130 -11.61 -14.65 -17.30
N GLY A 131 -10.33 -14.74 -17.67
CA GLY A 131 -9.94 -14.97 -19.05
C GLY A 131 -10.32 -16.35 -19.62
N ASN A 132 -10.47 -17.37 -18.78
CA ASN A 132 -10.93 -18.70 -19.22
C ASN A 132 -12.43 -18.69 -19.50
N ASP A 133 -13.22 -18.01 -18.68
CA ASP A 133 -14.66 -17.86 -18.89
C ASP A 133 -14.92 -17.18 -20.24
N LEU A 134 -14.17 -16.12 -20.54
CA LEU A 134 -14.24 -15.44 -21.84
C LEU A 134 -13.81 -16.31 -23.02
N GLN A 135 -12.79 -17.17 -22.85
CA GLN A 135 -12.38 -18.11 -23.90
C GLN A 135 -13.52 -19.06 -24.24
N SER A 136 -14.16 -19.65 -23.22
CA SER A 136 -15.28 -20.58 -23.40
C SER A 136 -16.52 -19.88 -23.97
N ALA A 137 -16.85 -18.68 -23.50
CA ALA A 137 -18.05 -17.96 -23.93
C ALA A 137 -17.95 -17.40 -25.36
N LEU A 138 -16.75 -16.96 -25.77
CA LEU A 138 -16.50 -16.29 -27.06
C LEU A 138 -15.84 -17.19 -28.10
N GLY A 139 -15.40 -18.41 -27.74
CA GLY A 139 -14.65 -19.30 -28.63
C GLY A 139 -13.28 -18.75 -29.04
N LEU A 140 -12.69 -17.89 -28.21
CA LEU A 140 -11.40 -17.26 -28.50
C LEU A 140 -10.25 -18.14 -28.03
N SER A 141 -9.17 -18.15 -28.81
CA SER A 141 -7.89 -18.69 -28.36
C SER A 141 -7.21 -17.71 -27.39
N GLN A 142 -6.28 -18.25 -26.59
CA GLN A 142 -5.47 -17.44 -25.68
C GLN A 142 -4.73 -16.34 -26.47
N SER A 143 -5.14 -15.09 -26.25
CA SER A 143 -4.66 -13.93 -27.01
C SER A 143 -4.73 -12.65 -26.18
N PRO A 144 -3.91 -11.62 -26.52
CA PRO A 144 -3.96 -10.32 -25.85
C PRO A 144 -5.35 -9.68 -25.87
N ARG A 145 -6.16 -10.00 -26.88
CA ARG A 145 -7.55 -9.53 -27.08
C ARG A 145 -8.42 -9.78 -25.84
N ILE A 146 -8.29 -10.94 -25.19
CA ILE A 146 -9.01 -11.25 -23.94
C ILE A 146 -8.68 -10.22 -22.85
N GLY A 147 -7.41 -9.85 -22.72
CA GLY A 147 -6.97 -8.83 -21.77
C GLY A 147 -7.54 -7.44 -22.08
N HIS A 148 -7.72 -7.10 -23.35
CA HIS A 148 -8.38 -5.85 -23.74
C HIS A 148 -9.87 -5.86 -23.39
N ILE A 149 -10.57 -6.98 -23.62
CA ILE A 149 -11.98 -7.14 -23.26
C ILE A 149 -12.14 -7.02 -21.74
N LEU A 150 -11.35 -7.75 -20.95
CA LEU A 150 -11.39 -7.67 -19.49
C LEU A 150 -11.12 -6.26 -18.96
N ALA A 151 -10.15 -5.54 -19.53
CA ALA A 151 -9.88 -4.15 -19.13
C ALA A 151 -11.05 -3.21 -19.46
N SER A 152 -11.76 -3.47 -20.57
CA SER A 152 -12.94 -2.70 -20.98
C SER A 152 -14.13 -2.98 -20.06
N LEU A 153 -14.36 -4.24 -19.70
CA LEU A 153 -15.40 -4.61 -18.73
C LEU A 153 -15.13 -4.01 -17.35
N LEU A 154 -13.87 -4.02 -16.92
CA LEU A 154 -13.46 -3.40 -15.65
C LEU A 154 -13.78 -1.90 -15.65
N GLU A 155 -13.59 -1.19 -16.76
CA GLU A 155 -13.92 0.24 -16.86
C GLU A 155 -15.41 0.50 -16.56
N GLU A 156 -16.29 -0.33 -17.10
CA GLU A 156 -17.73 -0.22 -16.90
C GLU A 156 -18.16 -0.61 -15.48
N VAL A 157 -17.51 -1.61 -14.88
CA VAL A 157 -17.76 -2.03 -13.48
C VAL A 157 -17.25 -0.98 -12.49
N ILE A 158 -16.17 -0.26 -12.81
CA ILE A 158 -15.70 0.87 -11.99
C ILE A 158 -16.77 1.98 -11.95
N ASP A 159 -17.44 2.25 -13.07
CA ASP A 159 -18.54 3.24 -13.11
C ASP A 159 -19.79 2.76 -12.39
N ASP A 160 -20.13 1.48 -12.58
CA ASP A 160 -21.33 0.88 -12.02
C ASP A 160 -21.04 -0.54 -11.54
N PRO A 161 -20.79 -0.72 -10.22
CA PRO A 161 -20.52 -2.04 -9.64
C PRO A 161 -21.64 -3.06 -9.86
N SER A 162 -22.88 -2.63 -10.13
CA SER A 162 -24.01 -3.54 -10.38
C SER A 162 -23.88 -4.31 -11.69
N LYS A 163 -23.04 -3.82 -12.61
CA LYS A 163 -22.72 -4.51 -13.88
C LYS A 163 -21.79 -5.71 -13.69
N ASN A 164 -21.23 -5.90 -12.50
CA ASN A 164 -20.38 -7.05 -12.20
C ASN A 164 -21.21 -8.33 -11.99
N ASP A 165 -22.10 -8.64 -12.93
CA ASP A 165 -22.88 -9.86 -12.96
C ASP A 165 -22.40 -10.71 -14.15
N ILE A 166 -22.26 -12.02 -13.94
CA ILE A 166 -21.67 -12.93 -14.94
C ILE A 166 -22.44 -12.84 -16.27
N ALA A 167 -23.77 -12.84 -16.24
CA ALA A 167 -24.57 -12.82 -17.46
C ALA A 167 -24.47 -11.47 -18.19
N LEU A 168 -24.45 -10.35 -17.45
CA LEU A 168 -24.26 -9.02 -18.03
C LEU A 168 -22.85 -8.88 -18.65
N LEU A 169 -21.83 -9.37 -17.96
CA LEU A 169 -20.45 -9.31 -18.43
C LEU A 169 -20.22 -10.18 -19.67
N GLU A 170 -20.79 -11.38 -19.73
CA GLU A 170 -20.71 -12.25 -20.91
C GLU A 170 -21.40 -11.63 -22.13
N LYS A 171 -22.60 -11.07 -21.95
CA LYS A 171 -23.30 -10.36 -23.01
C LYS A 171 -22.45 -9.21 -23.52
N ARG A 172 -21.93 -8.38 -22.61
CA ARG A 172 -21.11 -7.23 -22.97
C ARG A 172 -19.80 -7.63 -23.62
N ALA A 173 -19.19 -8.74 -23.19
CA ALA A 173 -17.99 -9.28 -23.80
C ALA A 173 -18.19 -9.70 -25.25
N ARG A 174 -19.37 -10.23 -25.62
CA ARG A 174 -19.72 -10.54 -27.02
C ARG A 174 -19.76 -9.28 -27.88
N GLU A 175 -20.41 -8.24 -27.40
CA GLU A 175 -20.47 -6.93 -28.08
C GLU A 175 -19.06 -6.33 -28.25
N LEU A 176 -18.23 -6.39 -27.21
CA LEU A 176 -16.84 -5.93 -27.29
C LEU A 176 -15.99 -6.78 -28.25
N ASN A 177 -16.31 -8.06 -28.42
CA ASN A 177 -15.61 -8.94 -29.35
C ASN A 177 -15.97 -8.67 -30.82
N GLU A 178 -16.98 -7.86 -31.11
CA GLU A 178 -17.26 -7.41 -32.49
C GLU A 178 -16.39 -6.19 -32.89
N LEU A 179 -15.79 -5.51 -31.91
CA LEU A 179 -14.95 -4.34 -32.16
C LEU A 179 -13.59 -4.73 -32.75
N SER A 180 -13.00 -3.80 -33.48
CA SER A 180 -11.63 -3.93 -33.97
C SER A 180 -10.62 -3.93 -32.81
N ASP A 181 -9.46 -4.54 -33.02
CA ASP A 181 -8.37 -4.50 -32.02
C ASP A 181 -7.95 -3.06 -31.70
N GLY A 182 -7.99 -2.15 -32.68
CA GLY A 182 -7.67 -0.74 -32.48
C GLY A 182 -8.60 -0.03 -31.50
N GLU A 183 -9.91 -0.30 -31.59
CA GLU A 183 -10.92 0.23 -30.66
C GLU A 183 -10.75 -0.34 -29.25
N LEU A 184 -10.50 -1.65 -29.14
CA LEU A 184 -10.24 -2.32 -27.87
C LEU A 184 -8.95 -1.82 -27.19
N ILE A 185 -7.91 -1.49 -27.97
CA ILE A 185 -6.69 -0.85 -27.46
C ILE A 185 -7.00 0.55 -26.93
N ALA A 186 -7.81 1.34 -27.66
CA ALA A 186 -8.19 2.67 -27.23
C ALA A 186 -9.01 2.66 -25.94
N ILE A 187 -9.98 1.74 -25.80
CA ILE A 187 -10.75 1.55 -24.57
C ILE A 187 -9.82 1.14 -23.42
N ARG A 188 -8.95 0.14 -23.63
CA ARG A 188 -7.98 -0.28 -22.60
C ARG A 188 -7.09 0.88 -22.13
N LYS A 189 -6.67 1.76 -23.04
CA LYS A 189 -5.88 2.94 -22.69
C LYS A 189 -6.67 3.87 -21.76
N ARG A 190 -7.93 4.19 -22.09
CA ARG A 190 -8.81 5.01 -21.24
C ARG A 190 -9.06 4.37 -19.88
N SER A 191 -9.38 3.08 -19.85
CA SER A 191 -9.55 2.30 -18.62
C SER A 191 -8.31 2.40 -17.71
N ARG A 192 -7.11 2.24 -18.28
CA ARG A 192 -5.85 2.38 -17.55
C ARG A 192 -5.65 3.79 -17.00
N GLU A 193 -5.85 4.83 -17.81
CA GLU A 193 -5.71 6.23 -17.38
C GLU A 193 -6.67 6.56 -16.24
N LYS A 194 -7.90 6.04 -16.31
CA LYS A 194 -8.92 6.21 -15.25
C LYS A 194 -8.52 5.51 -13.96
N VAL A 195 -8.01 4.27 -14.03
CA VAL A 195 -7.49 3.55 -12.86
C VAL A 195 -6.31 4.30 -12.24
N GLU A 196 -5.37 4.78 -13.06
CA GLU A 196 -4.23 5.59 -12.62
C GLU A 196 -4.69 6.89 -11.93
N LEU A 197 -5.74 7.55 -12.43
CA LEU A 197 -6.31 8.74 -11.81
C LEU A 197 -6.94 8.43 -10.43
N ILE A 198 -7.73 7.36 -10.32
CA ILE A 198 -8.39 6.98 -9.07
C ILE A 198 -7.36 6.56 -8.01
N GLU A 199 -6.42 5.69 -8.39
CA GLU A 199 -5.34 5.26 -7.49
C GLU A 199 -4.42 6.42 -7.12
N GLY A 200 -4.14 7.33 -8.05
CA GLY A 200 -3.40 8.57 -7.78
C GLY A 200 -4.12 9.51 -6.81
N ALA A 201 -5.45 9.60 -6.88
CA ALA A 201 -6.24 10.36 -5.91
C ALA A 201 -6.19 9.70 -4.52
N ARG A 202 -6.36 8.37 -4.43
CA ARG A 202 -6.21 7.60 -3.18
C ARG A 202 -4.83 7.80 -2.56
N GLU A 203 -3.77 7.72 -3.35
CA GLU A 203 -2.40 7.94 -2.87
C GLU A 203 -2.22 9.36 -2.31
N LYS A 204 -2.75 10.38 -2.99
CA LYS A 204 -2.72 11.78 -2.52
C LYS A 204 -3.44 11.95 -1.18
N GLU A 205 -4.55 11.26 -0.97
CA GLU A 205 -5.27 11.31 0.32
C GLU A 205 -4.44 10.72 1.46
N ILE A 206 -3.79 9.57 1.24
CA ILE A 206 -2.92 8.94 2.25
C ILE A 206 -1.69 9.83 2.53
N LYS A 207 -1.08 10.39 1.48
CA LYS A 207 0.02 11.35 1.62
C LYS A 207 -0.39 12.56 2.46
N LYS A 208 -1.56 13.14 2.18
CA LYS A 208 -2.14 14.26 2.95
C LYS A 208 -2.36 13.89 4.41
N LYS A 209 -2.90 12.69 4.69
CA LYS A 209 -3.14 12.19 6.06
C LYS A 209 -1.86 12.16 6.90
N TYR A 210 -0.72 11.81 6.29
CA TYR A 210 0.57 11.77 6.99
C TYR A 210 1.45 12.98 6.74
N TRP A 211 0.94 14.07 6.14
CA TRP A 211 1.74 15.26 5.81
C TRP A 211 3.00 14.94 4.99
N VAL A 212 2.85 13.98 4.06
CA VAL A 212 3.85 13.58 3.07
C VAL A 212 3.50 14.27 1.75
N ARG A 213 4.50 14.64 0.97
CA ARG A 213 4.34 15.26 -0.36
C ARG A 213 4.36 14.20 -1.47
#